data_AF-A0A9N9I6K4-F1
#
_entry.id   AF-A0A9N9I6K4-F1
#
_cell.length_a   1.000
_cell.length_b   1.000
_cell.length_c   1.000
_cell.angle_alpha   90.00
_cell.angle_beta   90.00
_cell.angle_gamma   90.00
#
_symmetry.space_group_name_H-M   'P 1'
#
loop_
_entity.id
_entity.type
_entity.pdbx_description
1 polymer ?
#
loop_
_entity_poly.entity_id
_entity_poly.type
_entity_poly.pdbx_seq_one_letter_code
_entity_poly.pdbx_strand_id
1 'polypeptide(L)'
;MGFFEKSNKTIITEYLGMLIPSLQWGRGREDNRNEADSNDTLKTINSHYSHLNELIDQCVLKEEEDWGLVISACDAVNASDNGAKEAVKFIKKKLSKQQPSNVQYRALSILRAMADNCGAKFHAEIASKKFLDELELVAISTQTDPLVRQKLIEVLGDLSVMFENEPSLWQVSYLFGRLAGVSVKRQSNAIDPQQYSNPTRTTP
;
A
#
# COMPACT_ATOMS: atom_id res chain seq x y z
N MET A 1 33.26 -70.50 -16.99
CA MET A 1 32.60 -71.24 -18.08
C MET A 1 31.47 -70.34 -18.56
N GLY A 2 31.44 -69.69 -19.72
CA GLY A 2 31.94 -69.91 -21.09
C GLY A 2 30.89 -69.17 -21.95
N PHE A 3 31.23 -68.03 -22.57
CA PHE A 3 31.43 -67.84 -24.03
C PHE A 3 30.27 -68.43 -24.90
N PHE A 4 29.76 -67.86 -25.99
CA PHE A 4 29.76 -66.57 -26.73
C PHE A 4 29.12 -66.94 -28.09
N GLU A 5 28.25 -66.11 -28.70
CA GLU A 5 28.08 -65.92 -30.18
C GLU A 5 26.89 -64.94 -30.35
N LYS A 6 27.06 -63.62 -30.64
CA LYS A 6 27.22 -62.98 -31.97
C LYS A 6 26.12 -63.39 -32.97
N SER A 7 25.48 -62.55 -33.78
CA SER A 7 25.69 -61.17 -34.23
C SER A 7 24.45 -60.77 -35.06
N ASN A 8 24.00 -59.51 -34.99
CA ASN A 8 23.76 -58.64 -36.16
C ASN A 8 23.11 -57.32 -35.73
N LYS A 9 23.98 -56.35 -35.38
CA LYS A 9 23.74 -54.93 -35.68
C LYS A 9 24.47 -54.66 -36.98
N THR A 10 23.78 -54.15 -38.00
CA THR A 10 24.22 -53.22 -39.05
C THR A 10 23.08 -53.16 -40.07
N ILE A 11 22.81 -51.99 -40.66
CA ILE A 11 21.72 -51.69 -41.61
C ILE A 11 20.39 -51.58 -40.83
N ILE A 12 19.88 -50.42 -40.41
CA ILE A 12 19.36 -49.33 -41.25
C ILE A 12 19.54 -48.00 -40.48
N THR A 13 20.76 -47.48 -40.50
CA THR A 13 21.03 -46.04 -40.36
C THR A 13 21.83 -45.68 -41.60
N GLU A 14 21.46 -44.57 -42.25
CA GLU A 14 21.98 -44.04 -43.52
C GLU A 14 21.25 -44.53 -44.77
N TYR A 15 20.26 -43.76 -45.24
CA TYR A 15 20.20 -43.40 -46.67
C TYR A 15 19.30 -42.21 -47.04
N LEU A 16 18.94 -41.31 -46.11
CA LEU A 16 18.32 -40.03 -46.49
C LEU A 16 18.80 -38.88 -45.59
N GLY A 17 20.11 -38.63 -45.64
CA GLY A 17 20.64 -37.29 -45.40
C GLY A 17 21.03 -36.70 -46.75
N MET A 18 20.27 -35.70 -47.23
CA MET A 18 20.72 -34.56 -48.05
C MET A 18 19.52 -33.90 -48.76
N LEU A 19 18.88 -32.94 -48.09
CA LEU A 19 18.59 -31.65 -48.70
C LEU A 19 18.29 -30.60 -47.60
N ILE A 20 19.14 -29.57 -47.57
CA ILE A 20 19.01 -28.27 -46.91
C ILE A 20 19.40 -28.19 -45.41
N PRO A 21 20.54 -27.54 -45.09
CA PRO A 21 21.04 -27.32 -43.73
C PRO A 21 20.38 -26.09 -43.06
N SER A 22 20.60 -25.97 -41.75
CA SER A 22 20.35 -24.81 -40.88
C SER A 22 18.91 -24.58 -40.41
N LEU A 23 18.63 -24.98 -39.16
CA LEU A 23 17.78 -24.26 -38.19
C LEU A 23 17.77 -25.00 -36.83
N GLN A 24 18.97 -25.23 -36.28
CA GLN A 24 19.13 -25.12 -34.83
C GLN A 24 19.22 -23.62 -34.54
N TRP A 25 18.29 -23.10 -33.74
CA TRP A 25 18.33 -21.89 -32.89
C TRP A 25 16.99 -21.15 -32.90
N GLY A 26 16.17 -21.40 -31.87
CA GLY A 26 14.91 -20.69 -31.66
C GLY A 26 14.15 -21.10 -30.42
N ARG A 27 14.83 -21.55 -29.35
CA ARG A 27 14.20 -21.89 -28.06
C ARG A 27 15.04 -21.33 -26.91
N GLY A 28 15.12 -20.00 -26.88
CA GLY A 28 15.83 -19.22 -25.86
C GLY A 28 15.57 -17.71 -25.96
N ARG A 29 14.51 -17.30 -26.69
CA ARG A 29 14.21 -15.90 -27.00
C ARG A 29 12.83 -15.45 -26.46
N GLU A 30 12.07 -16.33 -25.84
CA GLU A 30 10.76 -16.02 -25.22
C GLU A 30 10.89 -15.87 -23.70
N ASP A 31 11.65 -16.72 -23.03
CA ASP A 31 11.89 -16.62 -21.58
C ASP A 31 12.56 -15.28 -21.20
N ASN A 32 13.53 -14.82 -22.00
CA ASN A 32 14.23 -13.55 -21.79
C ASN A 32 13.37 -12.31 -22.10
N ARG A 33 12.35 -12.43 -22.98
CA ARG A 33 11.43 -11.32 -23.26
C ARG A 33 10.43 -11.13 -22.13
N ASN A 34 9.85 -12.22 -21.62
CA ASN A 34 8.93 -12.16 -20.48
C ASN A 34 9.61 -11.65 -19.20
N GLU A 35 10.88 -12.01 -18.97
CA GLU A 35 11.67 -11.49 -17.84
C GLU A 35 12.09 -10.02 -18.04
N ALA A 36 12.43 -9.60 -19.27
CA ALA A 36 12.69 -8.20 -19.59
C ALA A 36 11.45 -7.31 -19.41
N ASP A 37 10.29 -7.77 -19.89
CA ASP A 37 9.00 -7.05 -19.76
C ASP A 37 8.56 -6.95 -18.28
N SER A 38 8.79 -8.01 -17.49
CA SER A 38 8.54 -7.99 -16.04
C SER A 38 9.46 -6.99 -15.31
N ASN A 39 10.74 -6.96 -15.67
CA ASN A 39 11.70 -6.03 -15.08
C ASN A 39 11.42 -4.57 -15.48
N ASP A 40 10.97 -4.32 -16.71
CA ASP A 40 10.60 -2.99 -17.18
C ASP A 40 9.32 -2.47 -16.50
N THR A 41 8.33 -3.34 -16.33
CA THR A 41 7.11 -3.05 -15.57
C THR A 41 7.44 -2.68 -14.12
N LEU A 42 8.30 -3.47 -13.45
CA LEU A 42 8.72 -3.19 -12.08
C LEU A 42 9.52 -1.89 -11.95
N LYS A 43 10.40 -1.58 -12.92
CA LYS A 43 11.12 -0.30 -12.96
C LYS A 43 10.16 0.88 -13.09
N THR A 44 9.17 0.75 -13.97
CA THR A 44 8.15 1.79 -14.18
C THR A 44 7.31 2.02 -12.92
N ILE A 45 6.87 0.95 -12.27
CA ILE A 45 6.11 1.02 -11.01
C ILE A 45 6.94 1.68 -9.89
N ASN A 46 8.21 1.29 -9.75
CA ASN A 46 9.10 1.88 -8.74
C ASN A 46 9.38 3.35 -9.02
N SER A 47 9.54 3.73 -10.29
CA SER A 47 9.67 5.12 -10.72
C SER A 47 8.43 5.94 -10.34
N HIS A 48 7.23 5.40 -10.59
CA HIS A 48 5.97 6.05 -10.25
C HIS A 48 5.83 6.30 -8.73
N TYR A 49 6.14 5.32 -7.88
CA TYR A 49 6.09 5.54 -6.42
C TYR A 49 7.18 6.48 -5.92
N SER A 50 8.36 6.50 -6.56
CA SER A 50 9.40 7.48 -6.25
C SER A 50 8.91 8.89 -6.54
N HIS A 51 8.28 9.11 -7.70
CA HIS A 51 7.73 10.41 -8.07
C HIS A 51 6.58 10.83 -7.15
N LEU A 52 5.65 9.91 -6.82
CA LEU A 52 4.58 10.15 -5.85
C LEU A 52 5.14 10.61 -4.49
N ASN A 53 6.15 9.90 -3.98
CA ASN A 53 6.77 10.24 -2.71
C ASN A 53 7.45 11.62 -2.77
N GLU A 54 8.09 11.96 -3.89
CA GLU A 54 8.69 13.26 -4.11
C GLU A 54 7.66 14.40 -4.12
N LEU A 55 6.51 14.19 -4.78
CA LEU A 55 5.41 15.17 -4.77
C LEU A 55 4.90 15.42 -3.35
N ILE A 56 4.63 14.34 -2.59
CA ILE A 56 4.19 14.46 -1.19
C ILE A 56 5.27 15.13 -0.34
N ASP A 57 6.55 14.81 -0.55
CA ASP A 57 7.64 15.41 0.19
C ASP A 57 7.71 16.93 -0.06
N GLN A 58 7.60 17.34 -1.31
CA GLN A 58 7.56 18.76 -1.67
C GLN A 58 6.36 19.47 -1.04
N CYS A 59 5.17 18.85 -1.03
CA CYS A 59 3.99 19.40 -0.35
C CYS A 59 4.24 19.64 1.14
N VAL A 60 4.93 18.71 1.80
CA VAL A 60 5.20 18.78 3.24
C VAL A 60 6.33 19.75 3.58
N LEU A 61 7.31 19.93 2.70
CA LEU A 61 8.50 20.75 2.97
C LEU A 61 8.36 22.22 2.57
N LYS A 62 7.53 22.55 1.57
CA LYS A 62 7.31 23.94 1.16
C LYS A 62 6.62 24.73 2.27
N GLU A 63 7.05 25.98 2.49
CA GLU A 63 6.46 26.86 3.50
C GLU A 63 5.08 27.41 3.09
N GLU A 64 4.90 27.69 1.81
CA GLU A 64 3.63 28.12 1.23
C GLU A 64 2.87 26.92 0.65
N GLU A 65 1.55 26.91 0.82
CA GLU A 65 0.69 25.87 0.27
C GLU A 65 0.60 26.01 -1.26
N ASP A 66 1.13 25.00 -1.95
CA ASP A 66 1.06 24.87 -3.40
C ASP A 66 -0.07 23.90 -3.75
N TRP A 67 -1.29 24.44 -3.92
CA TRP A 67 -2.47 23.63 -4.23
C TRP A 67 -2.33 22.85 -5.54
N GLY A 68 -1.57 23.37 -6.52
CA GLY A 68 -1.30 22.65 -7.77
C GLY A 68 -0.49 21.38 -7.51
N LEU A 69 0.47 21.45 -6.58
CA LEU A 69 1.25 20.29 -6.16
C LEU A 69 0.41 19.26 -5.39
N VAL A 70 -0.49 19.72 -4.51
CA VAL A 70 -1.42 18.84 -3.77
C VAL A 70 -2.33 18.07 -4.73
N ILE A 71 -2.90 18.76 -5.72
CA ILE A 71 -3.74 18.13 -6.75
C ILE A 71 -2.93 17.10 -7.54
N SER A 72 -1.71 17.47 -7.97
CA SER A 72 -0.82 16.56 -8.69
C SER A 72 -0.48 15.30 -7.89
N ALA A 73 -0.27 15.44 -6.58
CA ALA A 73 -0.04 14.31 -5.68
C ALA A 73 -1.29 13.41 -5.56
N CYS A 74 -2.50 13.99 -5.49
CA CYS A 74 -3.75 13.24 -5.46
C CYS A 74 -4.00 12.48 -6.77
N ASP A 75 -3.71 13.11 -7.91
CA ASP A 75 -3.81 12.47 -9.23
C ASP A 75 -2.85 11.26 -9.32
N ALA A 76 -1.60 11.42 -8.87
CA ALA A 76 -0.64 10.32 -8.81
C ALA A 76 -1.09 9.19 -7.87
N VAL A 77 -1.73 9.51 -6.75
CA VAL A 77 -2.33 8.49 -5.86
C VAL A 77 -3.44 7.71 -6.55
N ASN A 78 -4.35 8.41 -7.23
CA ASN A 78 -5.53 7.81 -7.85
C ASN A 78 -5.19 7.03 -9.14
N ALA A 79 -4.07 7.36 -9.81
CA ALA A 79 -3.62 6.71 -11.03
C ALA A 79 -3.08 5.27 -10.83
N SER A 80 -2.76 4.88 -9.60
CA SER A 80 -2.16 3.58 -9.29
C SER A 80 -2.97 2.79 -8.27
N ASP A 81 -3.10 1.49 -8.47
CA ASP A 81 -3.82 0.61 -7.54
C ASP A 81 -3.24 0.61 -6.12
N ASN A 82 -1.90 0.71 -5.98
CA ASN A 82 -1.25 0.79 -4.68
C ASN A 82 -0.84 2.24 -4.31
N GLY A 83 -1.22 3.25 -5.09
CA GLY A 83 -0.86 4.64 -4.85
C GLY A 83 -1.29 5.11 -3.46
N ALA A 84 -2.52 4.76 -3.05
CA ALA A 84 -3.05 5.07 -1.72
C ALA A 84 -2.18 4.51 -0.60
N LYS A 85 -1.79 3.24 -0.70
CA LYS A 85 -0.99 2.55 0.31
C LYS A 85 0.41 3.15 0.43
N GLU A 86 1.07 3.45 -0.69
CA GLU A 86 2.40 4.05 -0.67
C GLU A 86 2.35 5.51 -0.17
N ALA A 87 1.33 6.29 -0.54
CA ALA A 87 1.14 7.64 -0.01
C ALA A 87 0.92 7.65 1.50
N VAL A 88 0.01 6.82 2.03
CA VAL A 88 -0.25 6.73 3.48
C VAL A 88 0.98 6.25 4.22
N LYS A 89 1.75 5.30 3.66
CA LYS A 89 3.03 4.86 4.22
C LYS A 89 4.07 5.97 4.25
N PHE A 90 4.11 6.83 3.24
CA PHE A 90 5.02 7.98 3.22
C PHE A 90 4.61 9.06 4.22
N ILE A 91 3.32 9.42 4.27
CA ILE A 91 2.76 10.35 5.26
C ILE A 91 3.04 9.83 6.67
N LYS A 92 2.83 8.53 6.92
CA LYS A 92 3.15 7.88 8.20
C LYS A 92 4.61 8.13 8.61
N LYS A 93 5.57 8.01 7.68
CA LYS A 93 6.98 8.32 7.96
C LYS A 93 7.18 9.80 8.31
N LYS A 94 6.46 10.71 7.66
CA LYS A 94 6.49 12.16 7.94
C LYS A 94 5.86 12.54 9.28
N LEU A 95 5.00 11.69 9.83
CA LEU A 95 4.42 11.83 11.17
C LEU A 95 5.28 11.20 12.28
N SER A 96 6.32 10.45 11.93
CA SER A 96 7.16 9.77 12.92
C SER A 96 7.86 10.76 13.83
N LYS A 97 8.16 10.31 15.06
CA LYS A 97 8.85 11.08 16.09
C LYS A 97 10.22 11.65 15.67
N GLN A 98 10.85 11.07 14.65
CA GLN A 98 12.14 11.55 14.12
C GLN A 98 12.02 12.83 13.30
N GLN A 99 10.80 13.19 12.89
CA GLN A 99 10.56 14.34 12.03
C GLN A 99 10.41 15.63 12.85
N PRO A 100 10.85 16.76 12.30
CA PRO A 100 10.60 18.08 12.88
C PRO A 100 9.10 18.37 13.05
N SER A 101 8.73 19.15 14.07
CA SER A 101 7.32 19.47 14.38
C SER A 101 6.59 20.15 13.22
N ASN A 102 7.26 21.03 12.46
CA ASN A 102 6.69 21.68 11.28
C ASN A 102 6.37 20.67 10.16
N VAL A 103 7.24 19.67 9.98
CA VAL A 103 7.03 18.58 9.01
C VAL A 103 5.84 17.71 9.43
N GLN A 104 5.74 17.36 10.71
CA GLN A 104 4.59 16.61 11.22
C GLN A 104 3.28 17.38 11.06
N TYR A 105 3.29 18.68 11.40
CA TYR A 105 2.12 19.55 11.25
C TYR A 105 1.66 19.61 9.79
N ARG A 106 2.58 19.87 8.86
CA ARG A 106 2.27 19.93 7.43
C ARG A 106 1.82 18.57 6.90
N ALA A 107 2.42 17.47 7.34
CA ALA A 107 1.97 16.13 6.97
C ALA A 107 0.51 15.87 7.38
N LEU A 108 0.03 16.42 8.51
CA LEU A 108 -1.38 16.35 8.89
C LEU A 108 -2.27 17.20 7.98
N SER A 109 -1.83 18.40 7.59
CA SER A 109 -2.56 19.23 6.61
C SER A 109 -2.67 18.54 5.25
N ILE A 110 -1.57 17.94 4.76
CA ILE A 110 -1.57 17.19 3.50
C ILE A 110 -2.44 15.93 3.61
N LEU A 111 -2.40 15.21 4.73
CA LEU A 111 -3.29 14.07 4.98
C LEU A 111 -4.76 14.47 4.82
N ARG A 112 -5.14 15.62 5.41
CA ARG A 112 -6.52 16.13 5.30
C ARG A 112 -6.88 16.48 3.87
N ALA A 113 -6.05 17.27 3.20
CA ALA A 113 -6.29 17.67 1.81
C ALA A 113 -6.37 16.45 0.87
N MET A 114 -5.52 15.45 1.08
CA MET A 114 -5.57 14.20 0.31
C MET A 114 -6.83 13.38 0.63
N ALA A 115 -7.34 13.41 1.86
CA ALA A 115 -8.61 12.75 2.17
C ALA A 115 -9.80 13.41 1.46
N ASP A 116 -9.77 14.74 1.29
CA ASP A 116 -10.81 15.48 0.56
C ASP A 116 -10.77 15.21 -0.96
N ASN A 117 -9.60 14.86 -1.53
CA ASN A 117 -9.38 14.74 -2.99
C ASN A 117 -9.14 13.30 -3.50
N CYS A 118 -8.81 12.35 -2.62
CA CYS A 118 -8.61 10.95 -2.98
C CYS A 118 -9.88 10.13 -2.73
N GLY A 119 -10.03 9.03 -3.47
CA GLY A 119 -11.18 8.14 -3.35
C GLY A 119 -11.11 7.13 -2.19
N ALA A 120 -12.10 6.24 -2.15
CA ALA A 120 -12.30 5.24 -1.09
C ALA A 120 -11.07 4.34 -0.79
N LYS A 121 -10.19 4.09 -1.79
CA LYS A 121 -8.93 3.35 -1.58
C LYS A 121 -8.03 4.06 -0.57
N PHE A 122 -7.93 5.39 -0.65
CA PHE A 122 -7.16 6.19 0.29
C PHE A 122 -7.82 6.23 1.67
N HIS A 123 -9.13 6.39 1.73
CA HIS A 123 -9.91 6.36 2.98
C HIS A 123 -9.72 5.04 3.75
N ALA A 124 -9.74 3.90 3.05
CA ALA A 124 -9.48 2.60 3.65
C ALA A 124 -8.06 2.48 4.24
N GLU A 125 -7.05 3.04 3.58
CA GLU A 125 -5.66 3.01 4.06
C GLU A 125 -5.45 3.92 5.29
N ILE A 126 -6.08 5.10 5.35
CA ILE A 126 -6.01 5.97 6.54
C ILE A 126 -6.85 5.45 7.71
N ALA A 127 -7.89 4.65 7.46
CA ALA A 127 -8.63 3.93 8.50
C ALA A 127 -7.94 2.61 8.93
N SER A 128 -6.79 2.26 8.31
CA SER A 128 -6.09 1.04 8.66
C SER A 128 -5.52 1.10 10.08
N LYS A 129 -5.56 -0.04 10.78
CA LYS A 129 -5.02 -0.16 12.15
C LYS A 129 -3.57 0.32 12.24
N LYS A 130 -2.72 -0.02 11.27
CA LYS A 130 -1.29 0.37 11.26
C LYS A 130 -1.07 1.87 11.18
N PHE A 131 -1.98 2.60 10.52
CA PHE A 131 -1.90 4.05 10.42
C PHE A 131 -2.47 4.70 11.69
N LEU A 132 -3.64 4.25 12.14
CA LEU A 132 -4.28 4.77 13.36
C LEU A 132 -3.44 4.54 14.62
N ASP A 133 -2.76 3.40 14.75
CA ASP A 133 -1.82 3.13 15.84
C ASP A 133 -0.67 4.17 15.87
N GLU A 134 -0.22 4.65 14.70
CA GLU A 134 0.81 5.71 14.62
C GLU A 134 0.25 7.06 15.04
N LEU A 135 -0.97 7.41 14.58
CA LEU A 135 -1.63 8.66 14.98
C LEU A 135 -1.86 8.70 16.49
N GLU A 136 -2.27 7.58 17.08
CA GLU A 136 -2.40 7.44 18.53
C GLU A 136 -1.07 7.67 19.23
N LEU A 137 0.02 7.07 18.74
CA LEU A 137 1.35 7.26 19.31
C LEU A 137 1.79 8.74 19.27
N VAL A 138 1.56 9.43 18.15
CA VAL A 138 1.84 10.86 18.00
C VAL A 138 1.01 11.70 18.97
N ALA A 139 -0.27 11.35 19.15
CA ALA A 139 -1.20 12.06 20.02
C ALA A 139 -0.85 11.93 21.52
N ILE A 140 -0.48 10.74 21.99
CA ILE A 140 -0.20 10.49 23.42
C ILE A 140 1.24 10.83 23.83
N SER A 141 2.14 10.97 22.86
CA SER A 141 3.55 11.25 23.11
C SER A 141 3.74 12.65 23.72
N THR A 142 4.42 12.69 24.87
CA THR A 142 4.78 13.94 25.56
C THR A 142 5.84 14.75 24.82
N GLN A 143 6.56 14.12 23.89
CA GLN A 143 7.60 14.76 23.07
C GLN A 143 7.04 15.40 21.79
N THR A 144 5.79 15.09 21.45
CA THR A 144 5.12 15.72 20.31
C THR A 144 4.81 17.17 20.63
N ASP A 145 4.99 18.05 19.66
CA ASP A 145 4.63 19.46 19.79
C ASP A 145 3.13 19.64 20.08
N PRO A 146 2.73 20.50 21.03
CA PRO A 146 1.32 20.76 21.32
C PRO A 146 0.48 21.16 20.10
N LEU A 147 1.04 21.95 19.17
CA LEU A 147 0.34 22.38 17.96
C LEU A 147 0.11 21.20 17.01
N VAL A 148 1.07 20.27 16.92
CA VAL A 148 0.91 19.04 16.15
C VAL A 148 -0.19 18.16 16.75
N ARG A 149 -0.24 18.00 18.07
CA ARG A 149 -1.31 17.25 18.74
C ARG A 149 -2.67 17.88 18.51
N GLN A 150 -2.77 19.20 18.62
CA GLN A 150 -4.00 19.94 18.37
C GLN A 150 -4.47 19.73 16.92
N LYS A 151 -3.56 19.89 15.95
CA LYS A 151 -3.88 19.66 14.53
C LYS A 151 -4.29 18.22 14.25
N LEU A 152 -3.68 17.25 14.91
CA LEU A 152 -4.04 15.83 14.76
C LEU A 152 -5.47 15.57 15.24
N ILE A 153 -5.87 16.13 16.38
CA ILE A 153 -7.23 16.00 16.91
C ILE A 153 -8.24 16.68 15.97
N GLU A 154 -7.91 17.86 15.43
CA GLU A 154 -8.72 18.57 14.43
C GLU A 154 -8.94 17.69 13.18
N VAL A 155 -7.84 17.19 12.58
CA VAL A 155 -7.92 16.34 11.38
C VAL A 155 -8.71 15.05 11.66
N LEU A 156 -8.52 14.41 12.82
CA LEU A 156 -9.31 13.23 13.19
C LEU A 156 -10.79 13.55 13.38
N GLY A 157 -11.12 14.72 13.91
CA GLY A 157 -12.49 15.21 14.03
C GLY A 157 -13.14 15.39 12.66
N ASP A 158 -12.44 16.08 11.76
CA ASP A 158 -12.95 16.32 10.41
C ASP A 158 -13.09 15.01 9.61
N LEU A 159 -12.17 14.04 9.80
CA LEU A 159 -12.28 12.72 9.18
C LEU A 159 -13.40 11.89 9.81
N SER A 160 -13.64 12.01 11.12
CA SER A 160 -14.76 11.35 11.79
C SER A 160 -16.11 11.82 11.24
N VAL A 161 -16.23 13.11 10.90
CA VAL A 161 -17.44 13.65 10.26
C VAL A 161 -17.53 13.17 8.82
N MET A 162 -16.42 13.21 8.07
CA MET A 162 -16.37 12.73 6.68
C MET A 162 -16.82 11.26 6.55
N PHE A 163 -16.42 10.41 7.49
CA PHE A 163 -16.71 8.97 7.46
C PHE A 163 -17.96 8.57 8.26
N GLU A 164 -18.77 9.54 8.70
CA GLU A 164 -19.92 9.25 9.56
C GLU A 164 -20.93 8.30 8.90
N ASN A 165 -21.02 8.29 7.56
CA ASN A 165 -21.96 7.44 6.82
C ASN A 165 -21.33 6.16 6.27
N GLU A 166 -20.07 5.87 6.64
CA GLU A 166 -19.30 4.71 6.19
C GLU A 166 -18.97 3.79 7.36
N PRO A 167 -19.83 2.80 7.69
CA PRO A 167 -19.65 1.93 8.85
C PRO A 167 -18.35 1.14 8.84
N SER A 168 -17.74 0.95 7.66
CA SER A 168 -16.46 0.24 7.49
C SER A 168 -15.25 1.04 7.99
N LEU A 169 -15.40 2.35 8.22
CA LEU A 169 -14.33 3.28 8.60
C LEU A 169 -14.47 3.80 10.04
N TRP A 170 -15.33 3.16 10.85
CA TRP A 170 -15.66 3.56 12.23
C TRP A 170 -14.45 3.71 13.17
N GLN A 171 -13.33 3.06 12.86
CA GLN A 171 -12.10 3.09 13.64
C GLN A 171 -11.55 4.51 13.79
N VAL A 172 -11.72 5.36 12.76
CA VAL A 172 -11.29 6.77 12.79
C VAL A 172 -12.09 7.54 13.84
N SER A 173 -13.42 7.42 13.79
CA SER A 173 -14.34 8.04 14.74
C SER A 173 -14.11 7.56 16.18
N TYR A 174 -13.80 6.27 16.35
CA TYR A 174 -13.43 5.69 17.64
C TYR A 174 -12.13 6.30 18.19
N LEU A 175 -11.08 6.40 17.37
CA LEU A 175 -9.81 7.02 17.77
C LEU A 175 -10.02 8.49 18.16
N PHE A 176 -10.77 9.24 17.34
CA PHE A 176 -11.11 10.64 17.63
C PHE A 176 -11.81 10.78 18.99
N GLY A 177 -12.88 10.03 19.23
CA GLY A 177 -13.63 10.12 20.49
C GLY A 177 -12.77 9.82 21.72
N ARG A 178 -11.89 8.81 21.62
CA ARG A 178 -10.96 8.46 22.69
C ARG A 178 -9.93 9.55 22.97
N LEU A 179 -9.39 10.20 21.94
CA LEU A 179 -8.37 11.25 22.10
C LEU A 179 -8.96 12.61 22.48
N ALA A 180 -10.14 12.94 21.97
CA ALA A 180 -10.83 14.20 22.24
C ALA A 180 -11.65 14.17 23.54
N GLY A 181 -11.82 13.00 24.17
CA GLY A 181 -12.69 12.84 25.34
C GLY A 181 -14.18 12.99 25.00
N VAL A 182 -14.55 12.76 23.74
CA VAL A 182 -15.92 12.91 23.24
C VAL A 182 -16.54 11.53 23.04
N SER A 183 -17.77 11.34 23.50
CA SER A 183 -18.52 10.11 23.24
C SER A 183 -19.03 10.10 21.81
N VAL A 184 -18.38 9.34 20.93
CA VAL A 184 -18.81 9.16 19.53
C VAL A 184 -19.72 7.95 19.43
N LYS A 185 -20.91 8.11 18.86
CA LYS A 185 -21.89 7.02 18.71
C LYS A 185 -21.36 5.99 17.72
N ARG A 186 -21.05 4.76 18.20
CA ARG A 186 -20.68 3.64 17.33
C ARG A 186 -21.90 3.26 16.49
N GLN A 187 -21.82 3.37 15.17
CA GLN A 187 -22.87 2.85 14.30
C GLN A 187 -22.98 1.33 14.48
N SER A 188 -24.21 0.87 14.68
CA SER A 188 -24.58 -0.47 15.18
C SER A 188 -24.25 -1.65 14.25
N ASN A 189 -23.58 -1.43 13.13
CA ASN A 189 -23.41 -2.43 12.07
C ASN A 189 -21.98 -3.00 11.96
N ALA A 190 -21.05 -2.60 12.82
CA ALA A 190 -19.73 -3.22 12.89
C ALA A 190 -19.83 -4.59 13.58
N ILE A 191 -19.77 -5.68 12.81
CA ILE A 191 -19.71 -7.06 13.33
C ILE A 191 -18.48 -7.17 14.23
N ASP A 192 -18.69 -7.51 15.49
CA ASP A 192 -17.63 -7.77 16.46
C ASP A 192 -16.86 -9.05 16.07
N PRO A 193 -15.54 -8.99 15.77
CA PRO A 193 -14.74 -10.16 15.45
C PRO A 193 -14.66 -11.20 16.58
N GLN A 194 -15.10 -10.85 17.80
CA GLN A 194 -15.11 -11.75 18.95
C GLN A 194 -16.32 -12.72 19.00
N GLN A 195 -17.29 -12.64 18.08
CA GLN A 195 -18.48 -13.53 18.13
C GLN A 195 -18.26 -14.94 17.53
N TYR A 196 -17.08 -15.27 17.01
CA TYR A 196 -16.75 -16.61 16.48
C TYR A 196 -16.00 -17.51 17.47
N SER A 197 -16.17 -17.33 18.77
CA SER A 197 -15.72 -18.31 19.77
C SER A 197 -16.84 -18.66 20.73
N ASN A 198 -17.64 -19.66 20.36
CA ASN A 198 -17.95 -20.84 21.21
C ASN A 198 -19.17 -21.61 20.68
N PRO A 199 -19.02 -22.81 20.10
CA PRO A 199 -20.11 -23.76 20.06
C PRO A 199 -20.35 -24.27 21.48
N THR A 200 -21.57 -24.03 21.95
CA THR A 200 -22.13 -24.42 23.24
C THR A 200 -21.86 -25.89 23.54
N ARG A 201 -21.27 -26.16 24.71
CA ARG A 201 -21.20 -27.49 25.32
C ARG A 201 -22.61 -27.88 25.77
N THR A 202 -23.28 -28.75 25.01
CA THR A 202 -24.45 -29.50 25.48
C THR A 202 -23.98 -30.71 26.27
N THR A 203 -24.36 -30.79 27.54
CA THR A 203 -24.73 -32.02 28.28
C THR A 203 -25.23 -31.64 29.67
N PRO A 204 -25.95 -32.53 30.38
CA PRO A 204 -26.37 -33.89 30.02
C PRO A 204 -27.84 -34.02 29.63
#